data_AF-A0A9Q3HGJ5-F1
#
_entry.id   AF-A0A9Q3HGJ5-F1
#
_cell.length_a   1.000
_cell.length_b   1.000
_cell.length_c   1.000
_cell.angle_alpha   90.00
_cell.angle_beta   90.00
_cell.angle_gamma   90.00
#
_symmetry.space_group_name_H-M   'P 1'
#
loop_
_entity.id
_entity.type
_entity.pdbx_description
1 polymer ?
#
loop_
_entity_poly.entity_id
_entity_poly.type
_entity_poly.pdbx_seq_one_letter_code
_entity_poly.pdbx_strand_id
1 'polypeptide(L)'
;MWKRPCDTAAKCIAEAKEYNKQRWDKSHMEPDFKEGDQVLIGKNAVEVKLTEEFSRKHPVFPVSLVKPYFQTEEDKLPSRKKNPTPLEIVEVEDSRGSVKKIIKARKIRTNGKDQRPYLVRFRNKKADKDK
;
A
#
# COMPACT_ATOMS: atom_id res chain seq x y z
N MET A 1 -54.55 -27.67 -30.75
CA MET A 1 -53.29 -28.36 -30.41
C MET A 1 -52.80 -27.82 -29.07
N TRP A 2 -53.03 -28.53 -27.97
CA TRP A 2 -52.70 -28.05 -26.62
C TRP A 2 -51.22 -28.37 -26.33
N LYS A 3 -50.36 -27.35 -26.18
CA LYS A 3 -48.99 -27.56 -25.74
C LYS A 3 -49.01 -28.03 -24.28
N ARG A 4 -48.24 -29.07 -23.95
CA ARG A 4 -48.20 -29.61 -22.60
C ARG A 4 -47.62 -28.54 -21.66
N PRO A 5 -48.19 -28.33 -20.45
CA PRO A 5 -47.73 -27.30 -19.52
C PRO A 5 -46.24 -27.42 -19.16
N CYS A 6 -45.71 -28.64 -19.15
CA CYS A 6 -44.30 -28.93 -18.88
C CYS A 6 -43.35 -28.32 -19.93
N ASP A 7 -43.78 -28.22 -21.19
CA ASP A 7 -42.96 -27.66 -22.27
C ASP A 7 -42.81 -26.14 -22.13
N THR A 8 -43.81 -25.46 -21.55
CA THR A 8 -43.78 -24.02 -21.29
C THR A 8 -42.90 -23.71 -20.08
N ALA A 9 -43.04 -24.48 -19.00
CA ALA A 9 -42.23 -24.30 -17.80
C ALA A 9 -40.72 -24.48 -18.07
N ALA A 10 -40.35 -25.50 -18.87
CA ALA A 10 -38.96 -25.74 -19.25
C ALA A 10 -38.36 -24.58 -20.05
N LYS A 11 -39.14 -23.96 -20.95
CA LYS A 11 -38.69 -22.79 -21.74
C LYS A 11 -38.49 -21.56 -20.87
N CYS A 12 -39.41 -21.28 -19.95
CA CYS A 12 -39.26 -20.15 -19.02
C CYS A 12 -38.00 -20.30 -18.16
N ILE A 13 -37.66 -21.51 -17.72
CA ILE A 13 -36.43 -21.77 -16.96
C ILE A 13 -35.18 -21.57 -17.82
N ALA A 14 -35.19 -22.02 -19.07
CA ALA A 14 -34.07 -21.84 -20.00
C ALA A 14 -33.84 -20.37 -20.35
N GLU A 15 -34.90 -19.64 -20.69
CA GLU A 15 -34.86 -18.20 -20.98
C GLU A 15 -34.40 -17.38 -19.77
N ALA A 16 -34.85 -17.74 -18.55
CA ALA A 16 -34.39 -17.09 -17.33
C ALA A 16 -32.89 -17.33 -17.06
N LYS A 17 -32.39 -18.55 -17.34
CA LYS A 17 -30.96 -18.87 -17.24
C LYS A 17 -30.14 -18.09 -18.26
N GLU A 18 -30.58 -18.02 -19.52
CA GLU A 18 -29.91 -17.23 -20.56
C GLU A 18 -29.92 -15.74 -20.27
N TYR A 19 -31.05 -15.20 -19.79
CA TYR A 19 -31.14 -13.80 -19.37
C TYR A 19 -30.15 -13.49 -18.24
N ASN A 20 -30.10 -14.33 -17.22
CA ASN A 20 -29.14 -14.18 -16.12
C ASN A 20 -27.70 -14.29 -16.61
N LYS A 21 -27.40 -15.24 -17.51
CA LYS A 21 -26.08 -15.40 -18.10
C LYS A 21 -25.68 -14.14 -18.88
N GLN A 22 -26.50 -13.65 -19.80
CA GLN A 22 -26.22 -12.45 -20.58
C GLN A 22 -26.05 -11.21 -19.70
N ARG A 23 -26.87 -11.06 -18.64
CA ARG A 23 -26.73 -9.98 -17.66
C ARG A 23 -25.42 -10.10 -16.87
N TRP A 24 -25.04 -11.31 -16.49
CA TRP A 24 -23.80 -11.59 -15.78
C TRP A 24 -22.60 -11.31 -16.68
N ASP A 25 -22.55 -11.87 -17.89
CA ASP A 25 -21.49 -11.66 -18.88
C ASP A 25 -21.32 -10.16 -19.23
N LYS A 26 -22.42 -9.41 -19.35
CA LYS A 26 -22.38 -7.95 -19.62
C LYS A 26 -21.84 -7.11 -18.46
N SER A 27 -21.99 -7.58 -17.23
CA SER A 27 -21.59 -6.85 -16.01
C SER A 27 -20.27 -7.32 -15.43
N HIS A 28 -19.87 -8.57 -15.68
CA HIS A 28 -18.64 -9.18 -15.21
C HIS A 28 -17.67 -9.30 -16.39
N MET A 29 -17.14 -8.16 -16.81
CA MET A 29 -15.92 -8.14 -17.61
C MET A 29 -14.75 -8.21 -16.63
N GLU A 30 -13.86 -9.21 -16.80
CA GLU A 30 -12.61 -9.21 -16.04
C GLU A 30 -11.83 -7.94 -16.39
N PRO A 31 -11.40 -7.16 -15.37
CA PRO A 31 -10.58 -6.00 -15.62
C PRO A 31 -9.24 -6.44 -16.21
N ASP A 32 -8.89 -5.85 -17.34
CA ASP A 32 -7.57 -6.05 -17.96
C ASP A 32 -6.59 -5.08 -17.31
N PHE A 33 -5.52 -5.60 -16.72
CA PHE A 33 -4.52 -4.81 -15.98
C PHE A 33 -3.23 -4.72 -16.77
N LYS A 34 -2.67 -3.52 -16.87
CA LYS A 34 -1.40 -3.26 -17.56
C LYS A 34 -0.32 -2.80 -16.59
N GLU A 35 0.93 -2.91 -17.01
CA GLU A 35 2.06 -2.34 -16.30
C GLU A 35 1.85 -0.83 -16.11
N GLY A 36 1.98 -0.36 -14.86
CA GLY A 36 1.78 1.05 -14.48
C GLY A 36 0.36 1.39 -13.99
N ASP A 37 -0.60 0.46 -14.06
CA ASP A 37 -1.93 0.71 -13.50
C ASP A 37 -1.89 0.75 -11.96
N GLN A 38 -2.67 1.67 -11.39
CA GLN A 38 -2.89 1.73 -9.94
C GLN A 38 -4.04 0.80 -9.56
N VAL A 39 -3.81 -0.03 -8.56
CA VAL A 39 -4.77 -1.04 -8.17
C VAL A 39 -4.87 -1.19 -6.67
N LEU A 40 -6.05 -1.56 -6.19
CA LEU A 40 -6.34 -1.72 -4.77
C LEU A 40 -6.11 -3.16 -4.32
N ILE A 41 -5.28 -3.30 -3.29
CA ILE A 41 -5.08 -4.53 -2.53
C ILE A 41 -5.60 -4.26 -1.11
N GLY A 42 -6.82 -4.73 -0.82
CA GLY A 42 -7.49 -4.44 0.45
C GLY A 42 -7.76 -2.95 0.64
N LYS A 43 -7.01 -2.30 1.55
CA LYS A 43 -7.13 -0.84 1.84
C LYS A 43 -6.01 -0.01 1.22
N ASN A 44 -5.02 -0.65 0.61
CA ASN A 44 -3.82 0.02 0.10
C ASN A 44 -3.91 0.11 -1.42
N ALA A 45 -3.56 1.28 -1.97
CA ALA A 45 -3.33 1.46 -3.40
C ALA A 45 -1.87 1.10 -3.71
N VAL A 46 -1.66 0.28 -4.73
CA VAL A 46 -0.34 -0.22 -5.15
C VAL A 46 -0.25 -0.13 -6.67
N GLU A 47 0.91 0.27 -7.17
CA GLU A 47 1.21 0.29 -8.61
C GLU A 47 1.60 -1.12 -9.07
N VAL A 48 1.02 -1.59 -10.16
CA VAL A 48 1.36 -2.88 -10.76
C VAL A 48 2.65 -2.75 -11.58
N LYS A 49 3.71 -3.37 -11.08
CA LYS A 49 4.99 -3.54 -11.79
C LYS A 49 5.15 -5.00 -12.16
N LEU A 50 4.86 -5.35 -13.41
CA LEU A 50 5.24 -6.66 -13.95
C LEU A 50 6.67 -6.52 -14.49
N THR A 51 7.57 -7.43 -14.13
CA THR A 51 8.86 -7.51 -14.82
C THR A 51 8.69 -8.27 -16.13
N GLU A 52 9.64 -8.11 -17.06
CA GLU A 52 9.59 -8.72 -18.41
C GLU A 52 9.39 -10.25 -18.38
N GLU A 53 9.81 -10.93 -17.31
CA GLU A 53 9.62 -12.37 -17.12
C GLU A 53 8.20 -12.76 -16.69
N PHE A 54 7.49 -11.85 -16.02
CA PHE A 54 6.13 -12.06 -15.52
C PHE A 54 5.05 -11.59 -16.49
N SER A 55 5.38 -10.75 -17.48
CA SER A 55 4.43 -10.35 -18.54
C SER A 55 4.03 -11.54 -19.43
N ARG A 56 4.91 -12.55 -19.57
CA ARG A 56 4.66 -13.76 -20.39
C ARG A 56 4.05 -14.93 -19.62
N LYS A 57 4.05 -14.88 -18.29
CA LYS A 57 3.50 -15.93 -17.44
C LYS A 57 2.09 -15.55 -17.05
N HIS A 58 1.15 -16.51 -17.15
CA HIS A 58 -0.17 -16.30 -16.58
C HIS A 58 0.02 -15.98 -15.08
N PRO A 59 -0.52 -14.86 -14.57
CA PRO A 59 -0.31 -14.49 -13.19
C PRO A 59 -0.81 -15.63 -12.30
N VAL A 60 0.12 -16.22 -11.53
CA VAL A 60 -0.18 -17.19 -10.47
C VAL A 60 -0.92 -16.50 -9.32
N PHE A 61 -0.88 -15.16 -9.29
CA PHE A 61 -1.69 -14.34 -8.42
C PHE A 61 -3.13 -14.27 -8.97
N PRO A 62 -4.15 -14.55 -8.15
CA PRO A 62 -5.53 -14.33 -8.55
C PRO A 62 -5.78 -12.84 -8.73
N VAL A 63 -5.66 -12.37 -9.97
CA VAL A 63 -5.99 -11.01 -10.42
C VAL A 63 -7.43 -10.62 -10.11
N SER A 64 -8.30 -11.60 -9.80
CA SER A 64 -9.66 -11.38 -9.30
C SER A 64 -9.74 -10.75 -7.90
N LEU A 65 -8.69 -10.84 -7.08
CA LEU A 65 -8.65 -10.18 -5.76
C LEU A 65 -8.28 -8.70 -5.84
N VAL A 66 -7.82 -8.27 -7.01
CA VAL A 66 -7.22 -6.98 -7.26
C VAL A 66 -8.29 -6.08 -7.89
N LYS A 67 -8.60 -4.93 -7.26
CA LYS A 67 -9.68 -4.04 -7.70
C LYS A 67 -9.13 -2.79 -8.37
N PRO A 68 -9.62 -2.36 -9.55
CA PRO A 68 -9.17 -1.12 -10.17
C PRO A 68 -9.26 0.05 -9.19
N TYR A 69 -8.18 0.81 -9.07
CA TYR A 69 -8.16 2.01 -8.25
C TYR A 69 -8.75 3.18 -9.03
N PHE A 70 -9.68 3.91 -8.42
CA PHE A 70 -10.20 5.16 -8.94
C PHE A 70 -9.87 6.26 -7.94
N GLN A 71 -9.09 7.25 -8.38
CA GLN A 71 -8.83 8.43 -7.55
C GLN A 71 -10.15 9.14 -7.28
N THR A 72 -10.40 9.46 -6.00
CA THR A 72 -11.63 10.15 -5.61
C THR A 72 -11.46 11.64 -5.92
N GLU A 73 -12.16 12.12 -6.95
CA GLU A 73 -12.27 13.55 -7.24
C GLU A 73 -13.10 14.24 -6.15
N GLU A 74 -12.47 15.12 -5.39
CA GLU A 74 -13.07 15.76 -4.21
C GLU A 74 -14.25 16.65 -4.61
N ASP A 75 -14.16 17.29 -5.78
CA ASP A 75 -15.18 18.17 -6.35
C ASP A 75 -16.49 17.45 -6.64
N LYS A 76 -16.44 16.14 -6.91
CA LYS A 76 -17.63 15.32 -7.21
C LYS A 76 -18.33 14.82 -5.94
N LEU A 77 -17.65 14.82 -4.79
CA LEU A 77 -18.12 14.20 -3.55
C LEU A 77 -17.85 15.10 -2.32
N PRO A 78 -18.42 16.32 -2.28
CA PRO A 78 -18.13 17.30 -1.22
C PRO A 78 -18.55 16.85 0.19
N SER A 79 -19.54 15.95 0.30
CA SER A 79 -20.07 15.49 1.60
C SER A 79 -19.27 14.36 2.26
N ARG A 80 -18.23 13.83 1.60
CA ARG A 80 -17.47 12.68 2.11
C ARG A 80 -16.43 13.13 3.14
N LYS A 81 -16.59 12.72 4.41
CA LYS A 81 -15.59 12.96 5.46
C LYS A 81 -14.30 12.18 5.14
N LYS A 82 -13.17 12.88 5.04
CA LYS A 82 -11.84 12.26 4.85
C LYS A 82 -11.34 11.73 6.19
N ASN A 83 -10.80 10.52 6.19
CA ASN A 83 -9.98 10.06 7.31
C ASN A 83 -8.67 10.86 7.29
N PRO A 84 -8.10 11.23 8.46
CA PRO A 84 -6.82 11.91 8.49
C PRO A 84 -5.77 11.03 7.82
N THR A 85 -5.09 11.57 6.81
CA THR A 85 -3.97 10.92 6.14
C THR A 85 -2.89 10.63 7.18
N PRO A 86 -2.35 9.40 7.26
CA PRO A 86 -1.19 9.13 8.10
C PRO A 86 -0.08 10.13 7.77
N LEU A 87 0.39 10.87 8.76
CA LEU A 87 1.49 11.80 8.59
C LEU A 87 2.74 11.00 8.21
N GLU A 88 3.40 11.39 7.12
CA GLU A 88 4.73 10.87 6.80
C GLU A 88 5.65 11.19 7.99
N ILE A 89 6.28 10.16 8.54
CA ILE A 89 7.29 10.30 9.58
C ILE A 89 8.52 10.86 8.88
N VAL A 90 8.65 12.18 8.88
CA VAL A 90 9.90 12.83 8.47
C VAL A 90 10.95 12.40 9.48
N GLU A 91 11.94 11.62 9.04
CA GLU A 91 13.14 11.36 9.82
C GLU A 91 13.85 12.71 10.00
N VAL A 92 13.56 13.40 11.10
CA VAL A 92 14.33 14.58 11.50
C VAL A 92 15.71 14.08 11.84
N GLU A 93 16.65 14.23 10.91
CA GLU A 93 18.06 14.03 11.18
C GLU A 93 18.53 15.11 12.17
N ASP A 94 18.31 14.86 13.47
CA ASP A 94 18.99 15.57 14.52
C ASP A 94 20.49 15.27 14.37
N SER A 95 21.19 16.14 13.62
CA SER A 95 22.64 16.10 13.38
C SER A 95 23.48 15.99 14.66
N ARG A 96 22.87 16.29 15.82
CA ARG A 96 23.42 16.13 17.16
C ARG A 96 22.88 14.84 17.78
N GLY A 97 23.47 13.72 17.39
CA GLY A 97 23.12 12.40 17.93
C GLY A 97 23.02 12.40 19.46
N SER A 98 22.01 11.74 19.99
CA SER A 98 21.77 11.69 21.44
C SER A 98 22.86 10.90 22.18
N VAL A 99 23.28 11.39 23.34
CA VAL A 99 24.27 10.73 24.20
C VAL A 99 23.67 9.47 24.82
N LYS A 100 24.33 8.31 24.66
CA LYS A 100 23.94 7.04 25.29
C LYS A 100 24.56 6.87 26.67
N LYS A 101 25.88 7.12 26.80
CA LYS A 101 26.64 6.86 28.04
C LYS A 101 27.90 7.71 28.09
N ILE A 102 28.23 8.23 29.28
CA ILE A 102 29.55 8.83 29.57
C ILE A 102 30.51 7.71 29.98
N ILE A 103 31.65 7.61 29.29
CA ILE A 103 32.66 6.58 29.54
C ILE A 103 33.67 7.08 30.58
N LYS A 104 34.15 8.31 30.42
CA LYS A 104 35.20 8.86 31.27
C LYS A 104 34.97 10.35 31.51
N ALA A 105 35.16 10.77 32.74
CA ALA A 105 35.23 12.19 33.10
C ALA A 105 36.68 12.51 33.49
N ARG A 106 37.15 13.69 33.12
CA ARG A 106 38.45 14.21 33.58
C ARG A 106 38.27 15.64 34.04
N LYS A 107 38.92 16.02 35.13
CA LYS A 107 39.00 17.41 35.57
C LYS A 107 40.36 17.97 35.15
N ILE A 108 40.37 19.11 34.47
CA ILE A 108 41.59 19.79 34.02
C ILE A 108 41.43 21.27 34.40
N ARG A 109 42.50 21.88 34.90
CA ARG A 109 42.55 23.32 35.13
C ARG A 109 43.36 23.96 34.01
N THR A 110 42.69 24.66 33.10
CA THR A 110 43.31 25.31 31.94
C THR A 110 42.93 26.79 31.96
N ASN A 111 43.90 27.69 31.74
CA ASN A 111 43.69 29.14 31.76
C ASN A 111 42.94 29.65 33.01
N GLY A 112 43.29 29.10 34.19
CA GLY A 112 42.68 29.48 35.47
C GLY A 112 41.23 29.01 35.68
N LYS A 113 40.60 28.38 34.69
CA LYS A 113 39.23 27.85 34.77
C LYS A 113 39.27 26.32 34.92
N ASP A 114 38.45 25.80 35.83
CA ASP A 114 38.26 24.36 35.99
C ASP A 114 37.34 23.85 34.86
N GLN A 115 37.88 23.05 33.94
CA GLN A 115 37.13 22.37 32.88
C GLN A 115 36.93 20.89 33.21
N ARG A 116 35.79 20.34 32.79
CA ARG A 116 35.45 18.92 32.96
C ARG A 116 35.07 18.28 31.62
N PRO A 117 36.05 17.95 30.76
CA PRO A 117 35.76 17.19 29.54
C PRO A 117 35.25 15.77 29.84
N TYR A 118 34.33 15.31 29.00
CA TYR A 118 33.74 13.97 29.06
C TYR A 118 34.00 13.20 27.76
N LEU A 119 34.41 11.94 27.89
CA LEU A 119 34.40 10.98 26.80
C LEU A 119 33.04 10.31 26.76
N VAL A 120 32.34 10.40 25.64
CA VAL A 120 30.91 10.04 25.53
C VAL A 120 30.68 9.06 24.39
N ARG A 121 29.77 8.09 24.59
CA ARG A 121 29.26 7.19 23.55
C ARG A 121 27.91 7.68 23.06
N PHE A 122 27.80 7.96 21.77
CA PHE A 122 26.55 8.36 21.12
C PHE A 122 25.65 7.16 20.80
N ARG A 123 24.33 7.38 20.75
CA ARG A 123 23.36 6.40 20.24
C ARG A 123 23.60 6.22 18.74
N ASN A 124 23.50 4.97 18.27
CA ASN A 124 23.53 4.59 16.85
C ASN A 124 24.84 4.87 16.08
N LYS A 125 25.94 5.24 16.75
CA LYS A 125 27.29 5.31 16.15
C LYS A 125 28.20 4.20 16.70
N LYS A 126 28.98 3.56 15.82
CA LYS A 126 30.04 2.60 16.18
C LYS A 126 31.31 3.36 16.58
N ALA A 127 32.13 2.77 17.44
CA ALA A 127 33.31 3.40 18.03
C ALA A 127 34.39 3.79 16.99
N ASP A 128 34.41 3.12 15.84
CA ASP A 128 35.47 3.28 14.83
C ASP A 128 35.22 4.41 13.80
N LYS A 129 34.17 5.23 13.98
CA LYS A 129 33.82 6.31 13.04
C LYS A 129 34.38 7.69 13.41
N ASP A 130 35.20 7.80 14.45
CA ASP A 130 35.87 9.05 14.81
C ASP A 130 37.25 9.09 14.15
N LYS A 131 37.32 9.62 12.92
CA LYS A 131 38.58 9.96 12.23
C LYS A 131 38.63 11.45 11.95
#